data_AF-A0AAX2ST46-F1
#
_entry.id   AF-A0AAX2ST46-F1
#
_cell.length_a   1.000
_cell.length_b   1.000
_cell.length_c   1.000
_cell.angle_alpha   90.00
_cell.angle_beta   90.00
_cell.angle_gamma   90.00
#
_symmetry.space_group_name_H-M   'P 1'
#
loop_
_entity.id
_entity.type
_entity.pdbx_description
1 polymer ?
#
loop_
_entity_poly.entity_id
_entity_poly.type
_entity_poly.pdbx_seq_one_letter_code
_entity_poly.pdbx_strand_id
1 'polypeptide(L)'
;MATNLSRDDELQGILSDVARKRFTNSRQVNPVSNLFLTTKYAVEKQYISGAVIDESFSSTLAEINLKNAVLTDRGRNKLAQLLTQSTKEN
;
A
#
# COMPACT_ATOMS: atom_id res chain seq x y z
N MET A 1 -7.43 -18.77 6.94
CA MET A 1 -5.98 -18.64 7.25
C MET A 1 -5.46 -17.48 6.43
N ALA A 2 -5.07 -16.37 7.06
CA ALA A 2 -4.46 -15.24 6.35
C ALA A 2 -3.00 -15.58 6.08
N THR A 3 -2.60 -15.69 4.82
CA THR A 3 -1.19 -15.83 4.46
C THR A 3 -0.50 -14.52 4.81
N ASN A 4 0.42 -14.54 5.77
CA ASN A 4 1.25 -13.38 6.06
C ASN A 4 2.18 -13.15 4.86
N LEU A 5 1.76 -12.30 3.93
CA LEU A 5 2.62 -11.81 2.86
C LEU A 5 3.83 -11.11 3.46
N SER A 6 4.99 -11.26 2.82
CA SER A 6 6.13 -10.43 3.16
C SER A 6 5.78 -8.96 2.95
N ARG A 7 6.45 -8.06 3.66
CA ARG A 7 6.22 -6.62 3.49
C ARG A 7 6.47 -6.15 2.05
N ASP A 8 7.44 -6.76 1.36
CA ASP A 8 7.76 -6.43 -0.03
C ASP A 8 6.68 -6.92 -1.00
N ASP A 9 6.09 -8.10 -0.77
CA ASP A 9 4.96 -8.60 -1.57
C ASP A 9 3.70 -7.74 -1.38
N GLU A 10 3.38 -7.40 -0.14
CA GLU A 10 2.27 -6.50 0.19
C GLU A 10 2.48 -5.12 -0.46
N LEU A 11 3.72 -4.60 -0.40
CA LEU A 11 4.08 -3.33 -1.00
C LEU A 11 3.95 -3.39 -2.53
N GLN A 12 4.43 -4.47 -3.15
CA GLN A 12 4.26 -4.69 -4.59
C GLN A 12 2.79 -4.69 -4.98
N GLY A 13 1.93 -5.36 -4.20
CA GLY A 13 0.49 -5.40 -4.39
C GLY A 13 -0.14 -4.01 -4.34
N ILE A 14 0.10 -3.27 -3.25
CA ILE A 14 -0.43 -1.91 -3.07
C ILE A 14 0.03 -0.98 -4.21
N LEU A 15 1.32 -0.96 -4.54
CA LEU A 15 1.84 -0.10 -5.61
C LEU A 15 1.25 -0.48 -6.97
N SER A 16 1.07 -1.79 -7.25
CA SER A 16 0.44 -2.27 -8.48
C SER A 16 -1.03 -1.86 -8.57
N ASP A 17 -1.77 -1.93 -7.48
CA ASP A 17 -3.19 -1.60 -7.45
C ASP A 17 -3.43 -0.08 -7.51
N VAL A 18 -2.53 0.73 -6.92
CA VAL A 18 -2.51 2.19 -7.13
C VAL A 18 -2.22 2.52 -8.59
N ALA A 19 -1.21 1.89 -9.21
CA ALA A 19 -0.88 2.12 -10.62
C ALA A 19 -2.06 1.78 -11.55
N ARG A 20 -2.84 0.75 -11.21
CA ARG A 20 -4.01 0.29 -11.96
C ARG A 20 -5.32 0.98 -11.54
N LYS A 21 -5.28 1.95 -10.63
CA LYS A 21 -6.45 2.68 -10.09
C LYS A 21 -7.57 1.74 -9.60
N ARG A 22 -7.20 0.68 -8.88
CA ARG A 22 -8.16 -0.34 -8.39
C ARG A 22 -8.86 0.05 -7.09
N PHE A 23 -8.33 1.03 -6.36
CA PHE A 23 -8.99 1.58 -5.18
C PHE A 23 -10.09 2.55 -5.63
N THR A 24 -11.34 2.19 -5.38
CA THR A 24 -12.52 2.99 -5.78
C THR A 24 -13.18 3.70 -4.61
N ASN A 25 -12.97 3.20 -3.40
CA ASN A 25 -13.57 3.69 -2.15
C ASN A 25 -12.54 3.65 -1.01
N SER A 26 -12.85 4.33 0.08
CA SER A 26 -12.12 4.14 1.33
C SER A 26 -12.45 2.79 1.97
N ARG A 27 -11.57 2.34 2.86
CA ARG A 27 -11.71 1.07 3.58
C ARG A 27 -11.33 1.26 5.03
N GLN A 28 -12.17 0.73 5.92
CA GLN A 28 -11.82 0.56 7.32
C GLN A 28 -11.00 -0.72 7.49
N VAL A 29 -9.86 -0.61 8.17
CA VAL A 29 -8.90 -1.68 8.39
C VAL A 29 -8.39 -1.63 9.83
N ASN A 30 -7.88 -2.76 10.31
CA ASN A 30 -7.17 -2.78 11.58
C ASN A 30 -5.85 -2.01 11.44
N PRO A 31 -5.52 -1.04 12.33
CA PRO A 31 -4.28 -0.26 12.25
C PRO A 31 -3.00 -1.10 12.42
N VAL A 32 -3.10 -2.33 12.94
CA VAL A 32 -1.96 -3.26 13.00
C VAL A 32 -1.91 -4.26 11.84
N SER A 33 -2.81 -4.14 10.85
CA SER A 33 -2.80 -5.01 9.67
C SER A 33 -1.64 -4.68 8.72
N ASN A 34 -1.15 -5.69 7.99
CA ASN A 34 -0.11 -5.51 6.97
C ASN A 34 -0.51 -4.48 5.92
N LEU A 35 -1.79 -4.48 5.49
CA LEU A 35 -2.31 -3.51 4.53
C LEU A 35 -2.17 -2.08 5.06
N PHE A 36 -2.58 -1.83 6.31
CA PHE A 36 -2.48 -0.51 6.92
C PHE A 36 -1.02 -0.06 7.06
N LEU A 37 -0.19 -0.89 7.71
CA LEU A 37 1.21 -0.58 7.99
C LEU A 37 2.03 -0.38 6.72
N THR A 38 1.77 -1.18 5.68
CA THR A 38 2.47 -1.07 4.39
C THR A 38 1.99 0.14 3.61
N THR A 39 0.70 0.47 3.67
CA THR A 39 0.16 1.70 3.06
C THR A 39 0.79 2.94 3.73
N LYS A 40 0.82 2.99 5.07
CA LYS A 40 1.47 4.05 5.83
C LYS A 40 2.94 4.19 5.45
N TYR A 41 3.67 3.08 5.37
CA TYR A 41 5.05 3.06 4.90
C TYR A 41 5.22 3.60 3.48
N ALA A 42 4.33 3.23 2.54
CA ALA A 42 4.39 3.72 1.17
C ALA A 42 4.19 5.24 1.07
N VAL A 43 3.35 5.80 1.94
CA VAL A 43 3.18 7.26 2.08
C VAL A 43 4.42 7.90 2.69
N GLU A 44 4.94 7.36 3.80
CA GLU A 44 6.14 7.87 4.49
C GLU A 44 7.39 7.87 3.59
N LYS A 45 7.54 6.84 2.73
CA LYS A 45 8.62 6.77 1.74
C LYS A 45 8.34 7.56 0.47
N GLN A 46 7.19 8.24 0.40
CA GLN A 46 6.76 9.03 -0.74
C GLN A 46 6.70 8.19 -2.02
N TYR A 47 6.37 6.90 -1.92
CA TYR A 47 6.11 6.05 -3.08
C TYR A 47 4.75 6.35 -3.69
N ILE A 48 3.78 6.73 -2.86
CA ILE A 48 2.46 7.18 -3.28
C ILE A 48 2.18 8.57 -2.72
N SER A 49 1.42 9.37 -3.48
CA SER A 49 0.88 10.65 -3.05
C SER A 49 -0.64 10.66 -3.25
N GLY A 50 -1.36 11.56 -2.57
CA GLY A 50 -2.82 11.65 -2.65
C GLY A 50 -3.58 10.58 -1.84
N ALA A 51 -2.87 9.79 -1.03
CA ALA A 51 -3.47 8.89 -0.05
C ALA A 51 -3.95 9.67 1.18
N VAL A 52 -5.09 9.28 1.74
CA VAL A 52 -5.58 9.78 3.03
C VAL A 52 -5.59 8.61 4.01
N ILE A 53 -4.97 8.81 5.17
CA ILE A 53 -4.90 7.84 6.27
C ILE A 53 -5.48 8.53 7.50
N ASP A 54 -6.52 7.94 8.07
CA ASP A 54 -7.16 8.42 9.30
C ASP A 54 -7.02 7.38 10.41
N GLU A 55 -6.20 7.70 11.41
CA GLU A 55 -5.97 6.90 12.62
C GLU A 55 -6.88 7.35 13.79
N SER A 56 -7.64 8.43 13.61
CA SER A 56 -8.45 9.07 14.65
C SER A 56 -9.87 8.51 14.76
N PHE A 57 -10.29 7.66 13.82
CA PHE A 57 -11.68 7.19 13.70
C PHE A 57 -12.13 6.30 14.88
N SER A 58 -11.26 5.41 15.38
CA SER A 58 -11.43 4.74 16.69
C SER A 58 -10.13 4.08 17.15
N SER A 59 -10.04 3.70 18.44
CA SER A 59 -8.92 2.89 18.97
C SER A 59 -8.84 1.48 18.38
N THR A 60 -9.80 1.07 17.55
CA THR A 60 -9.93 -0.29 16.98
C THR A 60 -9.85 -0.35 15.46
N LEU A 61 -10.22 0.73 14.75
CA LEU A 61 -10.24 0.78 13.29
C LEU A 61 -9.67 2.09 12.78
N ALA A 62 -8.87 1.99 11.72
CA ALA A 62 -8.35 3.10 10.96
C ALA A 62 -8.95 3.09 9.54
N GLU A 63 -9.00 4.25 8.90
CA GLU A 63 -9.45 4.38 7.52
C GLU A 63 -8.27 4.62 6.58
N ILE A 64 -8.27 3.91 5.46
CA ILE A 64 -7.38 4.18 4.32
C ILE A 64 -8.22 4.57 3.11
N ASN A 65 -7.86 5.67 2.46
CA ASN A 65 -8.45 6.09 1.19
C ASN A 65 -7.35 6.29 0.15
N LEU A 66 -7.32 5.38 -0.82
CA LEU A 66 -6.36 5.35 -1.93
C LEU A 66 -7.00 5.69 -3.28
N LYS A 67 -8.26 6.16 -3.29
CA LYS A 67 -9.00 6.45 -4.53
C LYS A 67 -8.29 7.46 -5.43
N ASN A 68 -7.70 8.47 -4.81
CA ASN A 68 -6.96 9.53 -5.50
C ASN A 68 -5.44 9.33 -5.41
N ALA A 69 -4.99 8.17 -4.92
CA ALA A 69 -3.57 7.90 -4.80
C ALA A 69 -2.94 7.69 -6.16
N VAL A 70 -1.73 8.22 -6.34
CA VAL A 70 -0.93 8.04 -7.55
C VAL A 70 0.49 7.63 -7.18
N LEU A 71 1.16 6.88 -8.06
CA LEU A 71 2.58 6.60 -7.91
C LEU A 71 3.39 7.86 -8.17
N THR A 72 4.34 8.13 -7.28
CA THR A 72 5.42 9.09 -7.55
C THR A 72 6.49 8.44 -8.44
N ASP A 73 7.48 9.21 -8.88
CA ASP A 73 8.66 8.65 -9.58
C ASP A 73 9.38 7.61 -8.73
N ARG A 74 9.50 7.85 -7.42
CA ARG A 74 10.09 6.90 -6.47
C ARG A 74 9.26 5.63 -6.37
N GLY A 75 7.93 5.75 -6.32
CA GLY A 75 7.01 4.61 -6.30
C GLY A 75 7.11 3.75 -7.55
N ARG A 76 7.20 4.39 -8.73
CA ARG A 76 7.41 3.68 -10.01
C ARG A 76 8.71 2.90 -10.02
N ASN A 77 9.81 3.53 -9.58
CA ASN A 77 11.11 2.88 -9.48
C ASN A 77 11.11 1.72 -8.48
N LYS A 78 10.51 1.90 -7.30
CA LYS A 78 10.41 0.85 -6.29
C LYS A 78 9.56 -0.32 -6.79
N LEU A 79 8.44 -0.05 -7.47
CA LEU A 79 7.62 -1.10 -8.07
C LEU A 79 8.41 -1.92 -9.12
N ALA A 80 9.18 -1.25 -9.99
CA ALA A 80 10.02 -1.95 -10.97
C ALA A 80 11.10 -2.84 -10.30
N GLN A 81 11.71 -2.37 -9.21
CA GLN A 81 12.66 -3.17 -8.43
C GLN A 81 12.00 -4.43 -7.83
N LEU A 82 10.83 -4.28 -7.22
CA LEU A 82 10.09 -5.38 -6.60
C LEU A 82 9.69 -6.45 -7.64
N LEU A 83 9.17 -6.03 -8.79
CA LEU A 83 8.84 -6.94 -9.90
C LEU A 83 10.07 -7.71 -10.41
N THR A 84 11.23 -7.04 -10.46
CA THR A 84 12.48 -7.67 -10.89
C THR A 84 13.00 -8.68 -9.86
N GLN A 85 12.83 -8.39 -8.56
CA GLN A 85 13.20 -9.29 -7.47
C GLN A 85 12.30 -10.53 -7.44
N SER A 86 10.98 -10.35 -7.55
CA SER A 86 10.01 -11.46 -7.61
C SER A 86 10.26 -12.41 -8.79
N THR A 87 10.81 -11.91 -9.90
CA THR A 87 11.19 -12.74 -11.06
C THR A 87 12.47 -13.55 -10.86
N LYS A 88 13.35 -13.15 -9.92
CA LYS A 88 14.63 -13.85 -9.64
C LYS A 88 14.52 -14.92 -8.57
N GLU A 89 13.47 -14.88 -7.76
CA GLU A 89 13.24 -15.83 -6.66
C GLU A 89 12.33 -17.01 -7.07
N ASN A 90 11.99 -17.11 -8.37
CA ASN A 90 11.15 -18.15 -8.97
C ASN A 90 11.95 -19.01 -9.97
#